data_AF-A0A3M8G6N8-F1
#
_entry.id   AF-A0A3M8G6N8-F1
#
_cell.length_a   1.000
_cell.length_b   1.000
_cell.length_c   1.000
_cell.angle_alpha   90.00
_cell.angle_beta   90.00
_cell.angle_gamma   90.00
#
_symmetry.space_group_name_H-M   'P 1'
#
loop_
_entity.id
_entity.type
_entity.pdbx_description
1 polymer ?
#
loop_
_entity_poly.entity_id
_entity_poly.type
_entity_poly.pdbx_seq_one_letter_code
_entity_poly.pdbx_strand_id
1 'polypeptide(L)'
;MSNQRVFLSYSYQDREKVDRIAHELQSNNIDIWYDQQDLDVGSNWNEKIRYQIESSDTVIIFLSKNFLSSEWSQRELWQALSESEKRNINIIPVTLERVKIPSDLSGFLILNLGNSEAALQKLIHKIKTIPEITFDHFTPFEFEKFVGDFLREYGFANIKHQGVESDRGFDFKAEYKSKTPFGTIQIQHWLVEVKFYRHERFSINSIQQLLEYKRHLLPADIKLLLVTNSILTSVVESYLNDFQKIENTQIEVIDGLLLKKLVAKRKRLLDKYFQI
;
A
#
# COMPACT_ATOMS: atom_id res chain seq x y z
N MET A 1 -5.82 -22.05 4.82
CA MET A 1 -5.12 -20.77 5.00
C MET A 1 -4.02 -20.70 3.94
N SER A 2 -3.93 -19.60 3.20
CA SER A 2 -2.84 -19.40 2.23
C SER A 2 -1.53 -19.29 2.99
N ASN A 3 -0.54 -20.11 2.64
CA ASN A 3 0.81 -20.01 3.20
C ASN A 3 1.44 -18.71 2.66
N GLN A 4 1.42 -17.66 3.49
CA GLN A 4 1.98 -16.35 3.18
C GLN A 4 3.49 -16.48 3.01
N ARG A 5 3.99 -16.28 1.79
CA ARG A 5 5.43 -16.28 1.55
C ARG A 5 6.02 -14.92 1.88
N VAL A 6 6.95 -14.91 2.83
CA VAL A 6 7.64 -13.73 3.30
C VAL A 6 9.12 -13.82 2.95
N PHE A 7 9.58 -12.93 2.09
CA PHE A 7 11.01 -12.80 1.80
C PHE A 7 11.67 -11.84 2.79
N LEU A 8 12.76 -12.25 3.42
CA LEU A 8 13.59 -11.39 4.25
C LEU A 8 14.80 -10.90 3.45
N SER A 9 14.82 -9.62 3.11
CA SER A 9 15.96 -8.94 2.47
C SER A 9 16.82 -8.27 3.54
N TYR A 10 18.08 -8.69 3.65
CA TYR A 10 19.03 -8.20 4.66
C TYR A 10 20.48 -8.29 4.16
N SER A 11 21.39 -7.57 4.82
CA SER A 11 22.82 -7.75 4.59
C SER A 11 23.30 -9.03 5.25
N TYR A 12 24.13 -9.83 4.57
CA TYR A 12 24.72 -11.04 5.15
C TYR A 12 25.37 -10.81 6.53
N GLN A 13 25.92 -9.62 6.77
CA GLN A 13 26.54 -9.25 8.05
C GLN A 13 25.54 -9.12 9.21
N ASP A 14 24.24 -9.03 8.92
CA ASP A 14 23.16 -8.95 9.90
C ASP A 14 22.48 -10.30 10.16
N ARG A 15 22.99 -11.40 9.57
CA ARG A 15 22.39 -12.73 9.63
C ARG A 15 22.01 -13.16 11.04
N GLU A 16 22.90 -13.01 12.01
CA GLU A 16 22.62 -13.44 13.39
C GLU A 16 21.38 -12.75 13.99
N LYS A 17 21.14 -11.47 13.67
CA LYS A 17 19.96 -10.74 14.13
C LYS A 17 18.71 -11.19 13.38
N VAL A 18 18.83 -11.38 12.07
CA VAL A 18 17.71 -11.79 11.21
C VAL A 18 17.29 -13.23 11.48
N ASP A 19 18.22 -14.13 11.79
CA ASP A 19 17.95 -15.51 12.17
C ASP A 19 17.01 -15.57 13.39
N ARG A 20 17.24 -14.72 14.41
CA ARG A 20 16.36 -14.68 15.59
C ARG A 20 14.93 -14.26 15.22
N ILE A 21 14.80 -13.26 14.35
CA ILE A 21 13.51 -12.78 13.87
C ILE A 21 12.83 -13.85 13.00
N ALA A 22 13.60 -14.52 12.14
CA ALA A 22 13.15 -15.62 11.30
C ALA A 22 12.55 -16.77 12.13
N HIS A 23 13.21 -17.18 13.21
CA HIS A 23 12.69 -18.21 14.11
C HIS A 23 11.35 -17.81 14.74
N GLU A 24 11.22 -16.57 15.18
CA GLU A 24 9.99 -16.04 15.76
C GLU A 24 8.85 -15.96 14.73
N LEU A 25 9.15 -15.56 13.49
CA LEU A 25 8.18 -15.58 12.38
C LEU A 25 7.71 -17.02 12.07
N GLN A 26 8.64 -17.98 11.99
CA GLN A 26 8.33 -19.40 11.73
C GLN A 26 7.49 -20.01 12.86
N SER A 27 7.81 -19.72 14.12
CA SER A 27 7.02 -20.16 15.29
C SER A 27 5.56 -19.67 15.23
N ASN A 28 5.32 -18.61 14.44
CA ASN A 28 4.03 -18.02 14.18
C ASN A 28 3.34 -18.54 12.90
N ASN A 29 3.83 -19.64 12.32
CA ASN A 29 3.35 -20.25 11.07
C ASN A 29 3.45 -19.33 9.85
N ILE A 30 4.50 -18.51 9.78
CA ILE A 30 4.80 -17.67 8.62
C ILE A 30 5.84 -18.41 7.77
N ASP A 31 5.54 -18.61 6.49
CA ASP A 31 6.45 -19.24 5.52
C ASP A 31 7.50 -18.22 5.09
N ILE A 32 8.74 -18.39 5.56
CA ILE A 32 9.81 -17.43 5.31
C ILE A 32 10.85 -17.98 4.34
N TRP A 33 11.36 -17.11 3.48
CA TRP A 33 12.54 -17.36 2.68
C TRP A 33 13.59 -16.27 2.97
N TYR A 34 14.81 -16.68 3.31
CA TYR A 34 15.86 -15.75 3.69
C TYR A 34 17.27 -16.29 3.53
N ASP A 35 17.46 -17.59 3.27
CA ASP A 35 18.79 -18.17 3.24
C ASP A 35 19.54 -17.83 1.95
N GLN A 36 20.56 -16.99 2.08
CA GLN A 36 21.46 -16.62 0.98
C GLN A 36 22.53 -17.69 0.70
N GLN A 37 22.61 -18.78 1.47
CA GLN A 37 23.69 -19.78 1.35
C GLN A 37 23.51 -20.80 0.21
N ASP A 38 22.29 -21.12 -0.22
CA ASP A 38 22.04 -22.08 -1.32
C ASP A 38 22.25 -21.47 -2.73
N LEU A 39 22.96 -20.35 -2.78
CA LEU A 39 23.21 -19.59 -4.00
C LEU A 39 24.59 -19.97 -4.53
N ASP A 40 24.63 -21.12 -5.20
CA ASP A 40 25.80 -21.67 -5.89
C ASP A 40 26.54 -20.57 -6.67
N VAL A 41 27.85 -20.47 -6.44
CA VAL A 41 28.76 -19.50 -7.06
C VAL A 41 28.82 -19.78 -8.55
N GLY A 42 28.03 -19.04 -9.34
CA GLY A 42 27.88 -19.25 -10.79
C GLY A 42 26.43 -19.25 -11.29
N SER A 43 25.44 -19.36 -10.39
CA SER A 43 24.04 -19.12 -10.73
C SER A 43 23.75 -17.62 -10.84
N ASN A 44 22.81 -17.23 -11.70
CA ASN A 44 22.41 -15.84 -11.93
C ASN A 44 21.71 -15.30 -10.67
N TRP A 45 22.51 -14.88 -9.69
CA TRP A 45 22.09 -14.51 -8.33
C TRP A 45 20.97 -13.47 -8.32
N ASN A 46 21.07 -12.49 -9.24
CA ASN A 46 20.06 -11.46 -9.45
C ASN A 46 18.70 -12.04 -9.90
N GLU A 47 18.68 -13.12 -10.69
CA GLU A 47 17.43 -13.78 -11.12
C GLU A 47 16.79 -14.54 -9.97
N LYS A 48 17.59 -15.17 -9.10
CA LYS A 48 17.05 -15.86 -7.92
C LYS A 48 16.44 -14.87 -6.93
N ILE A 49 17.13 -13.78 -6.59
CA ILE A 49 16.55 -12.73 -5.73
C ILE A 49 15.29 -12.14 -6.34
N ARG A 50 15.33 -11.84 -7.65
CA ARG A 50 14.16 -11.37 -8.38
C ARG A 50 13.00 -12.34 -8.26
N TYR A 51 13.24 -13.63 -8.48
CA TYR A 51 12.22 -14.66 -8.36
C TYR A 51 11.63 -14.72 -6.95
N GLN A 52 12.45 -14.55 -5.91
CA GLN A 52 11.99 -14.58 -4.52
C GLN A 52 11.13 -13.37 -4.18
N ILE A 53 11.53 -12.18 -4.63
CA ILE A 53 10.70 -10.98 -4.57
C ILE A 53 9.38 -11.21 -5.31
N GLU A 54 9.44 -11.68 -6.55
CA GLU A 54 8.27 -11.88 -7.42
C GLU A 54 7.31 -12.98 -6.94
N SER A 55 7.80 -13.94 -6.14
CA SER A 55 7.01 -15.07 -5.63
C SER A 55 6.57 -14.89 -4.18
N SER A 56 6.89 -13.75 -3.55
CA SER A 56 6.52 -13.44 -2.18
C SER A 56 5.31 -12.52 -2.11
N ASP A 57 4.45 -12.77 -1.12
CA ASP A 57 3.32 -11.88 -0.81
C ASP A 57 3.80 -10.64 -0.04
N THR A 58 4.83 -10.82 0.79
CA THR A 58 5.44 -9.77 1.61
C THR A 58 6.96 -9.83 1.50
N VAL A 59 7.60 -8.67 1.37
CA VAL A 59 9.05 -8.54 1.48
C VAL A 59 9.37 -7.64 2.66
N ILE A 60 10.14 -8.17 3.60
CA ILE A 60 10.64 -7.43 4.75
C ILE A 60 12.06 -6.98 4.42
N ILE A 61 12.29 -5.68 4.45
CA ILE A 61 13.60 -5.10 4.17
C ILE A 61 14.24 -4.66 5.47
N PHE A 62 15.30 -5.34 5.89
CA PHE A 62 16.04 -5.04 7.11
C PHE A 62 17.11 -3.98 6.85
N LEU A 63 16.82 -2.77 7.29
CA LEU A 63 17.70 -1.62 7.23
C LEU A 63 18.67 -1.63 8.41
N SER A 64 19.96 -1.68 8.08
CA SER A 64 21.10 -1.55 8.98
C SER A 64 22.18 -0.70 8.33
N LYS A 65 23.24 -0.34 9.06
CA LYS A 65 24.42 0.30 8.45
C LYS A 65 25.02 -0.59 7.37
N ASN A 66 25.08 -1.90 7.62
CA ASN A 66 25.66 -2.89 6.69
C ASN A 66 24.84 -3.01 5.40
N PHE A 67 23.51 -2.98 5.50
CA PHE A 67 22.61 -2.98 4.34
C PHE A 67 22.77 -1.70 3.52
N LEU A 68 22.79 -0.55 4.19
CA LEU A 68 22.87 0.75 3.52
C LEU A 68 24.26 1.06 2.94
N SER A 69 25.34 0.42 3.42
CA SER A 69 26.68 0.58 2.84
C SER A 69 26.95 -0.34 1.65
N SER A 70 26.11 -1.35 1.42
CA SER A 70 26.27 -2.34 0.36
C SER A 70 25.62 -1.85 -0.92
N GLU A 71 26.42 -1.50 -1.95
CA GLU A 71 25.89 -1.13 -3.28
C GLU A 71 24.96 -2.21 -3.84
N TRP A 72 25.28 -3.47 -3.57
CA TRP A 72 24.48 -4.59 -4.02
C TRP A 72 23.11 -4.63 -3.32
N SER A 73 23.07 -4.50 -1.98
CA SER A 73 21.82 -4.48 -1.22
C SER A 73 20.96 -3.26 -1.55
N GLN A 74 21.58 -2.14 -1.93
CA GLN A 74 20.85 -0.98 -2.48
C GLN A 74 20.21 -1.30 -3.83
N ARG A 75 20.92 -1.99 -4.75
CA ARG A 75 20.32 -2.40 -6.03
C ARG A 75 19.14 -3.36 -5.82
N GLU A 76 19.26 -4.29 -4.88
CA GLU A 76 18.15 -5.17 -4.50
C GLU A 76 16.96 -4.41 -3.94
N LEU A 77 17.19 -3.42 -3.07
CA LEU A 77 16.16 -2.53 -2.55
C LEU A 77 15.38 -1.87 -3.70
N TRP A 78 16.10 -1.30 -4.67
CA TRP A 78 15.48 -0.69 -5.85
C TRP A 78 14.67 -1.67 -6.68
N GLN A 79 15.18 -2.88 -6.85
CA GLN A 79 14.48 -3.94 -7.57
C GLN A 79 13.21 -4.37 -6.84
N ALA A 80 13.29 -4.58 -5.52
CA ALA A 80 12.14 -4.92 -4.68
C ALA A 80 11.06 -3.85 -4.72
N LEU A 81 11.46 -2.57 -4.63
CA LEU A 81 10.55 -1.44 -4.76
C LEU A 81 9.87 -1.42 -6.14
N SER A 82 10.64 -1.50 -7.22
CA SER A 82 10.08 -1.49 -8.59
C SER A 82 9.17 -2.68 -8.89
N GLU A 83 9.48 -3.87 -8.38
CA GLU A 83 8.62 -5.04 -8.57
C GLU A 83 7.38 -4.99 -7.67
N SER A 84 7.47 -4.37 -6.48
CA SER A 84 6.31 -4.18 -5.60
C SER A 84 5.24 -3.30 -6.21
N GLU A 85 5.65 -2.24 -6.94
CA GLU A 85 4.76 -1.39 -7.73
C GLU A 85 4.04 -2.18 -8.83
N LYS A 86 4.65 -3.26 -9.35
CA LYS A 86 4.10 -4.06 -10.45
C LYS A 86 3.25 -5.24 -9.98
N ARG A 87 3.54 -5.84 -8.83
CA ARG A 87 3.09 -7.21 -8.49
C ARG A 87 2.41 -7.39 -7.13
N ASN A 88 1.86 -6.34 -6.52
CA ASN A 88 1.14 -6.43 -5.24
C ASN A 88 1.99 -6.99 -4.08
N ILE A 89 3.29 -6.73 -4.12
CA ILE A 89 4.18 -7.22 -3.08
C ILE A 89 4.12 -6.22 -1.92
N ASN A 90 3.75 -6.70 -0.74
CA ASN A 90 3.71 -5.86 0.45
C ASN A 90 5.13 -5.64 0.98
N ILE A 91 5.69 -4.45 0.74
CA ILE A 91 6.99 -4.07 1.31
C ILE A 91 6.82 -3.56 2.75
N ILE A 92 7.57 -4.15 3.69
CA ILE A 92 7.67 -3.70 5.08
C ILE A 92 9.13 -3.36 5.41
N PRO A 93 9.52 -2.08 5.40
CA PRO A 93 10.84 -1.70 5.84
C PRO A 93 10.95 -1.77 7.36
N VAL A 94 12.03 -2.37 7.84
CA VAL A 94 12.30 -2.62 9.26
C VAL A 94 13.70 -2.15 9.59
N THR A 95 13.87 -1.35 10.63
CA THR A 95 15.21 -0.96 11.11
C THR A 95 15.69 -1.90 12.20
N LEU A 96 16.90 -2.47 12.00
CA LEU A 96 17.59 -3.27 13.02
C LEU A 96 18.34 -2.40 14.03
N GLU A 97 18.66 -1.16 13.64
CA GLU A 97 19.36 -0.18 14.46
C GLU A 97 19.03 1.24 13.96
N ARG A 98 19.51 2.27 14.68
CA ARG A 98 19.31 3.67 14.26
C ARG A 98 20.14 3.97 13.01
N VAL A 99 19.45 4.17 11.89
CA VAL A 99 20.05 4.51 10.60
C VAL A 99 19.35 5.70 9.94
N LYS A 100 20.04 6.36 9.01
CA LYS A 100 19.43 7.37 8.14
C LYS A 100 18.63 6.65 7.07
N ILE A 101 17.33 6.89 7.04
CA ILE A 101 16.42 6.27 6.07
C ILE A 101 16.63 6.91 4.69
N PRO A 102 16.80 6.10 3.61
CA PRO A 102 16.78 6.57 2.23
C PRO A 102 15.47 7.30 1.89
N SER A 103 15.55 8.35 1.06
CA SER A 103 14.37 9.10 0.59
C SER A 103 13.34 8.22 -0.10
N ASP A 104 13.80 7.15 -0.73
CA ASP A 104 13.00 6.19 -1.51
C ASP A 104 12.04 5.40 -0.61
N LEU A 105 12.33 5.36 0.70
CA LEU A 105 11.48 4.73 1.70
C LEU A 105 10.58 5.73 2.45
N SER A 106 10.57 7.01 2.07
CA SER A 106 9.81 8.06 2.76
C SER A 106 8.29 7.84 2.76
N GLY A 107 7.76 7.18 1.73
CA GLY A 107 6.34 6.82 1.63
C GLY A 107 5.94 5.58 2.44
N PHE A 108 6.90 4.86 3.03
CA PHE A 108 6.64 3.61 3.74
C PHE A 108 6.53 3.83 5.24
N LEU A 109 5.63 3.06 5.87
CA LEU A 109 5.60 2.98 7.33
C LEU A 109 6.72 2.07 7.81
N ILE A 110 7.79 2.68 8.30
CA ILE A 110 8.99 2.00 8.80
C ILE A 110 8.77 1.53 10.23
N LEU A 111 9.04 0.24 10.49
CA LEU A 111 8.98 -0.34 11.81
C LEU A 111 10.38 -0.38 12.43
N ASN A 112 10.52 0.07 13.67
CA ASN A 112 11.79 -0.03 14.39
C ASN A 112 11.73 -1.24 15.33
N LEU A 113 12.50 -2.29 15.00
CA LEU A 113 12.59 -3.48 15.85
C LEU A 113 13.55 -3.24 17.01
N GLY A 114 14.79 -2.81 16.71
CA GLY A 114 15.86 -2.81 17.71
C GLY A 114 15.91 -4.17 18.43
N ASN A 115 15.87 -4.15 19.76
CA ASN A 115 15.75 -5.35 20.62
C ASN A 115 14.35 -5.48 21.28
N SER A 116 13.31 -4.90 20.68
CA SER A 116 11.99 -4.81 21.29
C SER A 116 11.07 -5.96 20.87
N GLU A 117 10.77 -6.85 21.80
CA GLU A 117 9.80 -7.94 21.63
C GLU A 117 8.43 -7.40 21.19
N ALA A 118 7.98 -6.30 21.79
CA ALA A 118 6.72 -5.66 21.42
C ALA A 118 6.70 -5.15 19.96
N ALA A 119 7.85 -4.75 19.41
CA ALA A 119 7.94 -4.35 18.00
C ALA A 119 7.89 -5.57 17.07
N LEU A 120 8.49 -6.69 17.47
CA LEU A 120 8.42 -7.96 16.74
C LEU A 120 6.99 -8.50 16.69
N GLN A 121 6.26 -8.46 17.80
CA GLN A 121 4.85 -8.85 17.83
C GLN A 121 3.98 -7.95 16.92
N LYS A 122 4.28 -6.65 16.84
CA LYS A 122 3.62 -5.75 15.89
C LYS A 122 3.93 -6.11 14.44
N LEU A 123 5.15 -6.53 14.14
CA LEU A 123 5.55 -6.98 12.80
C LEU A 123 4.79 -8.26 12.42
N ILE A 124 4.77 -9.26 13.30
CA ILE A 124 4.03 -10.52 13.13
C ILE A 124 2.55 -10.23 12.87
N HIS A 125 1.92 -9.41 13.70
CA HIS A 125 0.53 -9.02 13.51
C HIS A 125 0.31 -8.37 12.14
N LYS A 126 1.16 -7.43 11.74
CA LYS A 126 1.04 -6.74 10.44
C LYS A 126 1.16 -7.69 9.24
N ILE A 127 2.05 -8.69 9.33
CA ILE A 127 2.20 -9.72 8.28
C ILE A 127 0.94 -10.58 8.19
N LYS A 128 0.30 -10.90 9.32
CA LYS A 128 -0.91 -11.74 9.34
C LYS A 128 -2.18 -11.01 8.91
N THR A 129 -2.35 -9.74 9.30
CA THR A 129 -3.62 -9.01 9.08
C THR A 129 -3.80 -8.54 7.62
N ILE A 130 -2.76 -8.00 6.97
CA ILE A 130 -2.89 -7.42 5.61
C ILE A 130 -3.42 -8.45 4.56
N PRO A 131 -2.95 -9.70 4.57
CA PRO A 131 -3.43 -10.75 3.66
C PRO A 131 -4.88 -11.16 3.88
N GLU A 132 -5.33 -11.19 5.13
CA GLU A 132 -6.70 -11.55 5.48
C GLU A 132 -7.71 -10.50 4.99
N ILE A 133 -7.26 -9.26 4.77
CA ILE A 133 -8.05 -8.23 4.10
C ILE A 133 -8.09 -8.52 2.60
N THR A 134 -9.10 -9.28 2.19
CA THR A 134 -9.47 -9.50 0.79
C THR A 134 -10.76 -8.77 0.44
N PHE A 135 -10.80 -8.17 -0.76
CA PHE A 135 -12.01 -7.52 -1.27
C PHE A 135 -12.81 -8.43 -2.20
N ASP A 136 -12.37 -9.68 -2.41
CA ASP A 136 -12.92 -10.60 -3.42
C ASP A 136 -14.37 -11.02 -3.12
N HIS A 137 -14.76 -10.99 -1.85
CA HIS A 137 -16.11 -11.33 -1.42
C HIS A 137 -17.13 -10.21 -1.68
N PHE A 138 -16.69 -9.00 -2.06
CA PHE A 138 -17.58 -7.88 -2.29
C PHE A 138 -18.25 -7.92 -3.67
N THR A 139 -19.53 -7.56 -3.70
CA THR A 139 -20.17 -7.00 -4.90
C THR A 139 -19.74 -5.54 -5.11
N PRO A 140 -19.85 -4.99 -6.34
CA PRO A 140 -19.56 -3.57 -6.57
C PRO A 140 -20.30 -2.64 -5.61
N PHE A 141 -21.58 -2.91 -5.36
CA PHE A 141 -22.41 -2.16 -4.42
C PHE A 141 -21.92 -2.27 -2.97
N GLU A 142 -21.54 -3.47 -2.51
CA GLU A 142 -21.03 -3.63 -1.16
C GLU A 142 -19.65 -3.00 -0.98
N PHE A 143 -18.79 -3.04 -2.01
CA PHE A 143 -17.49 -2.36 -1.98
C PHE A 143 -17.67 -0.85 -1.89
N GLU A 144 -18.58 -0.28 -2.66
CA GLU A 144 -18.91 1.14 -2.61
C GLU A 144 -19.47 1.55 -1.23
N LYS A 145 -20.40 0.75 -0.67
CA LYS A 145 -20.88 0.94 0.70
C LYS A 145 -19.74 0.88 1.72
N PHE A 146 -18.82 -0.07 1.57
CA PHE A 146 -17.61 -0.17 2.37
C PHE A 146 -16.76 1.10 2.26
N VAL A 147 -16.54 1.64 1.04
CA VAL A 147 -15.79 2.90 0.85
C VAL A 147 -16.48 4.06 1.57
N GLY A 148 -17.82 4.15 1.51
CA GLY A 148 -18.56 5.15 2.27
C GLY A 148 -18.30 5.11 3.78
N ASP A 149 -18.23 3.90 4.37
CA ASP A 149 -17.89 3.72 5.79
C ASP A 149 -16.41 3.95 6.09
N PHE A 150 -15.52 3.55 5.17
CA PHE A 150 -14.10 3.84 5.23
C PHE A 150 -13.84 5.35 5.32
N LEU A 151 -14.50 6.15 4.48
CA LEU A 151 -14.37 7.62 4.51
C LEU A 151 -14.79 8.20 5.86
N ARG A 152 -15.89 7.70 6.47
CA ARG A 152 -16.33 8.14 7.81
C ARG A 152 -15.27 7.86 8.88
N GLU A 153 -14.69 6.66 8.86
CA GLU A 153 -13.63 6.24 9.79
C GLU A 153 -12.30 7.02 9.61
N TYR A 154 -12.15 7.71 8.48
CA TYR A 154 -11.04 8.63 8.20
C TYR A 154 -11.41 10.12 8.38
N GLY A 155 -12.61 10.42 8.89
CA GLY A 155 -12.99 11.77 9.31
C GLY A 155 -13.71 12.60 8.23
N PHE A 156 -14.09 11.98 7.11
CA PHE A 156 -14.98 12.64 6.15
C PHE A 156 -16.39 12.79 6.74
N ALA A 157 -17.02 13.92 6.46
CA ALA A 157 -18.36 14.28 6.88
C ALA A 157 -19.23 14.60 5.67
N ASN A 158 -20.55 14.76 5.90
CA ASN A 158 -21.52 15.14 4.86
C ASN A 158 -21.47 14.27 3.61
N ILE A 159 -21.17 12.97 3.79
CA ILE A 159 -21.03 12.00 2.71
C ILE A 159 -22.40 11.73 2.09
N LYS A 160 -22.60 12.21 0.85
CA LYS A 160 -23.81 12.01 0.06
C LYS A 160 -23.50 11.07 -1.10
N HIS A 161 -24.20 9.95 -1.13
CA HIS A 161 -24.19 9.03 -2.26
C HIS A 161 -24.96 9.67 -3.44
N GLN A 162 -24.39 9.62 -4.64
CA GLN A 162 -25.08 10.05 -5.86
C GLN A 162 -25.68 8.78 -6.48
N GLY A 163 -27.00 8.57 -6.30
CA GLY A 163 -27.67 7.37 -6.77
C GLY A 163 -27.62 7.15 -8.29
N VAL A 164 -28.03 5.94 -8.71
CA VAL A 164 -28.02 5.41 -10.09
C VAL A 164 -28.72 6.32 -11.13
N GLU A 165 -29.62 7.19 -10.70
CA GLU A 165 -30.34 8.12 -11.60
C GLU A 165 -29.47 9.27 -12.13
N SER A 166 -28.29 9.47 -11.55
CA SER A 166 -27.30 10.42 -12.03
C SER A 166 -26.14 9.65 -12.64
N ASP A 167 -26.24 9.34 -13.93
CA ASP A 167 -25.15 8.89 -14.82
C ASP A 167 -24.04 9.96 -14.99
N ARG A 168 -23.96 10.90 -14.03
CA ARG A 168 -23.07 12.06 -13.94
C ARG A 168 -22.15 11.93 -12.75
N GLY A 169 -21.45 10.82 -12.71
CA GLY A 169 -20.01 10.93 -12.71
C GLY A 169 -19.28 10.61 -11.41
N PHE A 170 -19.82 10.68 -10.19
CA PHE A 170 -19.06 10.31 -8.98
C PHE A 170 -19.93 9.63 -7.94
N ASP A 171 -19.43 8.63 -7.24
CA ASP A 171 -20.22 7.84 -6.27
C ASP A 171 -20.51 8.62 -4.98
N PHE A 172 -19.57 9.46 -4.52
CA PHE A 172 -19.77 10.30 -3.33
C PHE A 172 -19.38 11.76 -3.50
N LYS A 173 -20.14 12.62 -2.82
CA LYS A 173 -19.74 13.97 -2.41
C LYS A 173 -19.46 13.95 -0.91
N ALA A 174 -18.31 14.46 -0.48
CA ALA A 174 -17.93 14.48 0.93
C ALA A 174 -17.17 15.76 1.30
N GLU A 175 -17.10 16.03 2.60
CA GLU A 175 -16.34 17.14 3.17
C GLU A 175 -15.28 16.62 4.13
N TYR A 176 -14.10 17.25 4.09
CA TYR A 176 -13.03 16.97 5.05
C TYR A 176 -12.64 18.26 5.78
N LYS A 177 -12.60 18.22 7.10
CA LYS A 177 -12.19 19.36 7.93
C LYS A 177 -10.72 19.21 8.31
N SER A 178 -9.89 20.14 7.82
CA SER A 178 -8.48 20.23 8.21
C SER A 178 -8.24 21.49 9.04
N LYS A 179 -7.20 21.46 9.88
CA LYS A 179 -6.72 22.65 10.59
C LYS A 179 -5.58 23.27 9.81
N THR A 180 -5.65 24.58 9.58
CA THR A 180 -4.53 25.35 9.04
C THR A 180 -3.40 25.45 10.09
N PRO A 181 -2.16 25.81 9.70
CA PRO A 181 -1.08 26.04 10.65
C PRO A 181 -1.38 27.08 11.73
N PHE A 182 -2.36 27.95 11.49
CA PHE A 182 -2.81 28.99 12.43
C PHE A 182 -4.03 28.59 13.27
N GLY A 183 -4.45 27.32 13.19
CA GLY A 183 -5.55 26.77 13.99
C GLY A 183 -6.95 26.99 13.41
N THR A 184 -7.08 27.68 12.28
CA THR A 184 -8.37 27.87 11.59
C THR A 184 -8.85 26.57 10.98
N ILE A 185 -10.17 26.31 11.01
CA ILE A 185 -10.76 25.15 10.35
C ILE A 185 -11.01 25.50 8.88
N GLN A 186 -10.46 24.69 7.98
CA GLN A 186 -10.74 24.73 6.55
C GLN A 186 -11.61 23.53 6.17
N ILE A 187 -12.67 23.78 5.41
CA ILE A 187 -13.50 22.74 4.82
C ILE A 187 -13.00 22.49 3.40
N GLN A 188 -12.70 21.24 3.10
CA GLN A 188 -12.32 20.78 1.77
C GLN A 188 -13.47 19.96 1.19
N HIS A 189 -13.84 20.23 -0.06
CA HIS A 189 -14.87 19.49 -0.77
C HIS A 189 -14.24 18.41 -1.63
N TRP A 190 -14.78 17.20 -1.54
CA TRP A 190 -14.26 16.01 -2.20
C TRP A 190 -15.34 15.37 -3.06
N LEU A 191 -14.94 15.00 -4.28
CA LEU A 191 -15.66 14.07 -5.12
C LEU A 191 -14.93 12.74 -5.10
N VAL A 192 -15.62 11.69 -4.70
CA VAL A 192 -15.05 10.36 -4.57
C VAL A 192 -15.59 9.47 -5.66
N GLU A 193 -14.68 8.87 -6.42
CA GLU A 193 -14.95 7.82 -7.37
C GLU A 193 -14.52 6.48 -6.78
N VAL A 194 -15.37 5.47 -6.90
CA VAL A 194 -15.10 4.09 -6.54
C VAL A 194 -15.03 3.24 -7.81
N LYS A 195 -13.93 2.52 -7.96
CA LYS A 195 -13.76 1.53 -9.04
C LYS A 195 -13.46 0.16 -8.46
N PHE A 196 -14.40 -0.76 -8.64
CA PHE A 196 -14.26 -2.13 -8.20
C PHE A 196 -14.01 -3.06 -9.39
N TYR A 197 -12.90 -3.79 -9.37
CA TYR A 197 -12.52 -4.76 -10.39
C TYR A 197 -12.50 -6.15 -9.77
N ARG A 198 -13.33 -7.07 -10.28
CA ARG A 198 -13.31 -8.46 -9.79
C ARG A 198 -12.04 -9.17 -10.26
N HIS A 199 -11.76 -9.15 -11.56
CA HIS A 199 -10.70 -9.97 -12.17
C HIS A 199 -9.86 -9.21 -13.22
N GLU A 200 -10.14 -7.92 -13.44
CA GLU A 200 -9.43 -7.11 -14.44
C GLU A 200 -8.40 -6.18 -13.79
N ARG A 201 -7.30 -5.96 -14.51
CA ARG A 201 -6.35 -4.90 -14.14
C ARG A 201 -6.99 -3.56 -14.41
N PHE A 202 -6.69 -2.60 -13.55
CA PHE A 202 -7.10 -1.22 -13.69
C PHE A 202 -6.74 -0.68 -15.09
N SER A 203 -7.74 -0.33 -15.92
CA SER A 203 -7.52 0.16 -17.29
C SER A 203 -7.29 1.66 -17.30
N ILE A 204 -6.20 2.09 -17.94
CA ILE A 204 -5.89 3.52 -18.11
C ILE A 204 -7.02 4.25 -18.85
N ASN A 205 -7.69 3.57 -19.79
CA ASN A 205 -8.79 4.13 -20.58
C ASN A 205 -9.96 4.53 -19.68
N SER A 206 -10.24 3.79 -18.60
CA SER A 206 -11.32 4.12 -17.66
C SER A 206 -11.03 5.39 -16.87
N ILE A 207 -9.77 5.63 -16.48
CA ILE A 207 -9.36 6.89 -15.83
C ILE A 207 -9.34 8.04 -16.84
N GLN A 208 -8.82 7.81 -18.03
CA GLN A 208 -8.76 8.82 -19.09
C GLN A 208 -10.17 9.32 -19.42
N GLN A 209 -11.11 8.41 -19.70
CA GLN A 209 -12.50 8.77 -19.97
C GLN A 209 -13.13 9.52 -18.79
N LEU A 210 -12.86 9.06 -17.56
CA LEU A 210 -13.36 9.71 -16.36
C LEU A 210 -12.84 11.14 -16.23
N LEU A 211 -11.53 11.35 -16.38
CA LEU A 211 -10.90 12.65 -16.19
C LEU A 211 -11.17 13.62 -17.35
N GLU A 212 -11.17 13.12 -18.59
CA GLU A 212 -11.51 13.91 -19.78
C GLU A 212 -12.96 14.40 -19.75
N TYR A 213 -13.91 13.51 -19.38
CA TYR A 213 -15.32 13.89 -19.26
C TYR A 213 -15.53 14.98 -18.18
N LYS A 214 -14.68 15.00 -17.15
CA LYS A 214 -14.88 15.81 -15.94
C LYS A 214 -14.04 17.07 -15.89
N ARG A 215 -13.09 17.25 -16.82
CA ARG A 215 -12.21 18.43 -16.94
C ARG A 215 -12.98 19.76 -16.92
N HIS A 216 -14.22 19.77 -17.41
CA HIS A 216 -15.07 20.98 -17.46
C HIS A 216 -16.09 21.11 -16.31
N LEU A 217 -16.18 20.11 -15.42
CA LEU A 217 -17.22 20.01 -14.38
C LEU A 217 -16.68 20.21 -12.96
N LEU A 218 -15.37 20.40 -12.80
CA LEU A 218 -14.71 20.52 -11.51
C LEU A 218 -14.36 21.98 -11.22
N PRO A 219 -15.04 22.63 -10.26
CA PRO A 219 -14.56 23.88 -9.67
C PRO A 219 -13.14 23.72 -9.14
N ALA A 220 -12.34 24.79 -9.22
CA ALA A 220 -10.92 24.77 -8.85
C ALA A 220 -10.65 24.42 -7.36
N ASP A 221 -11.67 24.49 -6.50
CA ASP A 221 -11.60 24.21 -5.06
C ASP A 221 -12.04 22.80 -4.67
N ILE A 222 -12.44 21.96 -5.64
CA ILE A 222 -12.83 20.57 -5.41
C ILE A 222 -11.65 19.63 -5.61
N LYS A 223 -11.49 18.70 -4.66
CA LYS A 223 -10.52 17.61 -4.72
C LYS A 223 -11.16 16.33 -5.22
N LEU A 224 -10.40 15.52 -5.96
CA LEU A 224 -10.82 14.18 -6.36
C LEU A 224 -10.16 13.13 -5.49
N LEU A 225 -10.93 12.13 -5.11
CA LEU A 225 -10.43 10.93 -4.48
C LEU A 225 -10.86 9.72 -5.30
N LEU A 226 -9.91 8.99 -5.86
CA LEU A 226 -10.18 7.69 -6.49
C LEU A 226 -9.88 6.58 -5.50
N VAL A 227 -10.85 5.71 -5.26
CA VAL A 227 -10.67 4.52 -4.41
C VAL A 227 -10.92 3.27 -5.25
N THR A 228 -9.99 2.32 -5.22
CA THR A 228 -10.12 1.06 -5.96
C THR A 228 -9.55 -0.11 -5.18
N ASN A 229 -10.06 -1.32 -5.45
CA ASN A 229 -9.49 -2.56 -4.93
C ASN A 229 -8.32 -3.08 -5.80
N SER A 230 -8.09 -2.48 -6.98
CA SER A 230 -6.99 -2.83 -7.90
C SER A 230 -5.76 -1.97 -7.62
N ILE A 231 -4.59 -2.41 -8.10
CA ILE A 231 -3.34 -1.66 -7.98
C ILE A 231 -3.16 -0.81 -9.23
N LEU A 232 -2.71 0.42 -9.03
CA LEU A 232 -2.35 1.28 -10.13
C LEU A 232 -1.01 0.85 -10.72
N THR A 233 -0.92 0.89 -12.05
CA THR A 233 0.37 0.73 -12.73
C THR A 233 1.09 2.06 -12.75
N SER A 234 2.42 2.05 -12.86
CA SER A 234 3.24 3.26 -13.02
C SER A 234 2.81 4.13 -14.22
N VAL A 235 2.24 3.52 -15.27
CA VAL A 235 1.67 4.24 -16.42
C VAL A 235 0.47 5.08 -16.00
N VAL A 236 -0.42 4.50 -15.19
CA VAL A 236 -1.60 5.21 -14.66
C VAL A 236 -1.18 6.31 -13.69
N GLU A 237 -0.23 6.02 -12.81
CA GLU A 237 0.31 7.03 -11.87
C GLU A 237 0.96 8.20 -12.60
N SER A 238 1.77 7.94 -13.63
CA SER A 238 2.37 8.98 -14.46
C SER A 238 1.29 9.84 -15.12
N TYR A 239 0.27 9.21 -15.71
CA TYR A 239 -0.84 9.93 -16.34
C TYR A 239 -1.59 10.82 -15.35
N LEU A 240 -1.90 10.33 -14.15
CA LEU A 240 -2.57 11.10 -13.11
C LEU A 240 -1.73 12.30 -12.65
N ASN A 241 -0.42 12.10 -12.49
CA ASN A 241 0.50 13.17 -12.12
C ASN A 241 0.58 14.26 -13.21
N ASP A 242 0.59 13.87 -14.49
CA ASP A 242 0.60 14.81 -15.60
C ASP A 242 -0.73 15.57 -15.69
N PHE A 243 -1.86 14.88 -15.52
CA PHE A 243 -3.19 15.49 -15.52
C PHE A 243 -3.34 16.53 -14.40
N GLN A 244 -2.92 16.21 -13.18
CA GLN A 244 -2.97 17.13 -12.04
C GLN A 244 -2.20 18.44 -12.31
N LYS A 245 -1.03 18.35 -12.96
CA LYS A 245 -0.21 19.51 -13.31
C LYS A 245 -0.86 20.37 -14.39
N ILE A 246 -1.46 19.75 -15.41
CA ILE A 246 -2.05 20.45 -16.55
C ILE A 246 -3.35 21.16 -16.13
N GLU A 247 -4.22 20.48 -15.39
CA GLU A 247 -5.55 20.98 -15.05
C GLU A 247 -5.62 21.67 -13.67
N ASN A 248 -4.48 21.85 -12.99
CA ASN A 248 -4.40 22.41 -11.63
C ASN A 248 -5.43 21.79 -10.66
N THR A 249 -5.61 20.48 -10.77
CA THR A 249 -6.60 19.71 -10.00
C THR A 249 -5.86 18.85 -8.98
N GLN A 250 -6.40 18.72 -7.77
CA GLN A 250 -5.85 17.80 -6.76
C GLN A 250 -6.56 16.46 -6.86
N ILE A 251 -5.80 15.40 -7.14
CA ILE A 251 -6.28 14.03 -7.24
C ILE A 251 -5.48 13.16 -6.27
N GLU A 252 -6.17 12.59 -5.28
CA GLU A 252 -5.61 11.54 -4.43
C GLU A 252 -6.13 10.18 -4.89
N VAL A 253 -5.27 9.16 -4.81
CA VAL A 253 -5.66 7.78 -5.11
C VAL A 253 -5.36 6.87 -3.94
N ILE A 254 -6.34 6.03 -3.63
CA ILE A 254 -6.22 4.90 -2.71
C ILE A 254 -6.41 3.63 -3.53
N ASP A 255 -5.30 3.03 -3.92
CA ASP A 255 -5.26 1.76 -4.61
C ASP A 255 -5.49 0.58 -3.65
N GLY A 256 -5.59 -0.64 -4.18
CA GLY A 256 -5.90 -1.83 -3.39
C GLY A 256 -4.91 -2.08 -2.25
N LEU A 257 -3.61 -1.85 -2.47
CA LEU A 257 -2.59 -2.09 -1.46
C LEU A 257 -2.64 -1.04 -0.35
N LEU A 258 -2.75 0.25 -0.70
CA LEU A 258 -2.90 1.33 0.27
C LEU A 258 -4.22 1.18 1.05
N LEU A 259 -5.30 0.80 0.37
CA LEU A 259 -6.60 0.56 0.99
C LEU A 259 -6.51 -0.51 2.08
N LYS A 260 -5.89 -1.67 1.79
CA LYS A 260 -5.65 -2.72 2.79
C LYS A 260 -4.85 -2.20 3.99
N LYS A 261 -3.76 -1.46 3.73
CA LYS A 261 -2.92 -0.87 4.78
C LYS A 261 -3.66 0.14 5.65
N LEU A 262 -4.59 0.91 5.07
CA LEU A 262 -5.41 1.88 5.80
C LEU A 262 -6.55 1.20 6.58
N VAL A 263 -7.18 0.17 6.02
CA VAL A 263 -8.18 -0.65 6.71
C VAL A 263 -7.58 -1.35 7.92
N ALA A 264 -6.38 -1.93 7.79
CA ALA A 264 -5.67 -2.58 8.89
C ALA A 264 -5.44 -1.68 10.11
N LYS A 265 -5.53 -0.34 9.96
CA LYS A 265 -5.40 0.65 11.04
C LYS A 265 -6.73 1.01 11.71
N ARG A 266 -7.85 0.41 11.32
CA ARG A 266 -9.21 0.75 11.76
C ARG A 266 -9.95 -0.50 12.20
N LYS A 267 -9.92 -0.77 13.51
CA LYS A 267 -10.58 -1.93 14.12
C LYS A 267 -12.06 -2.05 13.72
N ARG A 268 -12.80 -0.94 13.70
CA ARG A 268 -14.22 -0.94 13.30
C ARG A 268 -14.46 -1.43 11.88
N LEU A 269 -13.55 -1.15 10.94
CA LEU A 269 -13.66 -1.64 9.56
C LEU A 269 -13.33 -3.14 9.50
N LEU A 270 -12.31 -3.58 10.24
CA LEU A 270 -11.91 -4.98 10.33
C LEU A 270 -13.06 -5.84 10.90
N ASP A 271 -13.59 -5.46 12.07
CA ASP A 271 -14.70 -6.15 12.74
C ASP A 271 -15.94 -6.25 11.83
N LYS A 272 -16.27 -5.16 11.12
CA LYS A 272 -17.51 -5.06 10.34
C LYS A 272 -17.47 -5.80 9.01
N TYR A 273 -16.32 -5.79 8.33
CA TYR A 273 -16.24 -6.21 6.93
C TYR A 273 -15.39 -7.45 6.70
N PHE A 274 -14.40 -7.72 7.55
CA PHE A 274 -13.42 -8.77 7.32
C PHE A 274 -13.45 -9.85 8.41
N GLN A 275 -14.14 -9.60 9.53
CA GLN A 275 -14.26 -10.52 10.68
C GLN A 275 -12.91 -10.84 11.35
N ILE A 276 -12.03 -9.83 11.41
CA ILE A 276 -10.66 -9.89 11.96
C ILE A 276 -10.52 -8.86 13.08
#